data_AF-A0AA42CSI4-F1
#
_entry.id   AF-A0AA42CSI4-F1
#
_cell.length_a   1.000
_cell.length_b   1.000
_cell.length_c   1.000
_cell.angle_alpha   90.00
_cell.angle_beta   90.00
_cell.angle_gamma   90.00
#
_symmetry.space_group_name_H-M   'P 1'
#
loop_
_entity.id
_entity.type
_entity.pdbx_description
1 polymer ?
#
loop_
_entity_poly.entity_id
_entity_poly.type
_entity_poly.pdbx_seq_one_letter_code
_entity_poly.pdbx_strand_id
1 'polypeptide(L)' 'AGLIDAGLKLRTMRLPDRFQDQDSPNAQYAEAGLDADHIVNTVLKTLRWNQTGAVGALA' A
#
# COMPACT_ATOMS: atom_id res chain seq x y z
N ALA A 1 2.02 -25.87 -10.75
CA ALA A 1 1.98 -24.94 -9.62
C ALA A 1 2.22 -23.53 -10.15
N GLY A 2 1.32 -22.60 -9.83
CA GLY A 2 1.42 -21.20 -10.19
C GLY A 2 2.34 -20.41 -9.27
N LEU A 3 2.72 -19.20 -9.71
CA LEU A 3 3.69 -18.33 -9.02
C LEU A 3 3.24 -17.86 -7.62
N ILE A 4 1.95 -18.00 -7.29
CA ILE A 4 1.35 -17.51 -6.05
C ILE A 4 1.03 -18.66 -5.08
N ASP A 5 1.11 -19.91 -5.54
CA ASP A 5 0.63 -21.10 -4.79
C ASP A 5 1.50 -21.45 -3.57
N ALA A 6 2.71 -20.88 -3.47
CA ALA A 6 3.72 -21.19 -2.44
C ALA A 6 3.69 -20.25 -1.22
N GLY A 7 2.54 -19.62 -0.91
CA GLY A 7 2.39 -18.79 0.29
C GLY A 7 2.86 -17.33 0.14
N LEU A 8 2.97 -16.84 -1.09
CA LEU A 8 3.26 -15.43 -1.36
C LEU A 8 2.09 -14.55 -0.88
N LYS A 9 2.37 -13.58 0.00
CA LYS A 9 1.37 -12.63 0.49
C LYS A 9 1.14 -11.53 -0.55
N LEU A 10 0.10 -11.68 -1.37
CA LEU A 10 -0.35 -10.65 -2.31
C LEU A 10 -1.12 -9.54 -1.58
N ARG A 11 -0.69 -8.29 -1.74
CA ARG A 11 -1.37 -7.10 -1.21
C ARG A 11 -1.46 -6.05 -2.30
N THR A 12 -2.68 -5.77 -2.75
CA THR A 12 -2.94 -4.83 -3.85
C THR A 12 -3.24 -3.44 -3.29
N MET A 13 -2.67 -2.41 -3.93
CA MET A 13 -3.15 -1.04 -3.78
C MET A 13 -4.29 -0.82 -4.79
N ARG A 14 -5.38 -0.21 -4.35
CA ARG A 14 -6.57 0.04 -5.18
C ARG A 14 -7.03 1.47 -5.01
N LEU A 15 -7.75 1.96 -6.01
CA LEU A 15 -8.40 3.26 -5.93
C LEU A 15 -9.34 3.28 -4.71
N PRO A 16 -9.24 4.29 -3.84
CA PRO A 16 -10.15 4.41 -2.71
C PRO A 16 -11.57 4.68 -3.21
N ASP A 17 -12.54 4.07 -2.53
CA ASP A 17 -13.96 4.29 -2.81
C ASP A 17 -14.40 5.63 -2.19
N ARG A 18 -13.98 6.72 -2.83
CA ARG A 18 -14.34 8.09 -2.47
C ARG A 18 -14.40 8.95 -3.73
N PHE A 19 -15.22 9.99 -3.68
CA PHE A 19 -15.27 10.98 -4.75
C PHE A 19 -13.92 11.73 -4.82
N GLN A 20 -13.43 11.97 -6.03
CA GLN A 20 -12.23 12.74 -6.35
C GLN A 20 -12.63 13.81 -7.35
N ASP A 21 -12.10 15.01 -7.16
CA ASP A 21 -12.36 16.11 -8.09
C ASP A 21 -11.54 15.92 -9.39
N GLN A 22 -12.01 16.54 -10.47
CA GLN A 22 -11.31 16.50 -11.75
C GLN A 22 -10.06 17.36 -11.69
N ASP A 23 -8.91 16.77 -12.02
CA ASP A 23 -7.61 17.43 -12.09
C ASP A 23 -6.73 16.68 -13.10
N SER A 24 -5.47 17.07 -13.24
CA SER A 24 -4.47 16.34 -13.99
C SER A 24 -4.36 14.88 -13.49
N PRO A 25 -4.08 13.92 -14.39
CA PRO A 25 -3.97 12.51 -14.00
C PRO A 25 -2.97 12.27 -12.87
N ASN A 26 -1.84 12.99 -12.87
CA ASN A 26 -0.83 12.87 -11.83
C ASN A 26 -1.36 13.31 -10.46
N ALA A 27 -2.10 14.42 -10.40
CA ALA A 27 -2.69 14.90 -9.15
C ALA A 27 -3.76 13.93 -8.62
N GLN A 28 -4.60 13.37 -9.50
CA GLN A 28 -5.60 12.37 -9.12
C GLN A 28 -4.97 11.10 -8.55
N TYR A 29 -3.88 10.59 -9.15
CA TYR A 29 -3.19 9.42 -8.61
C TYR A 29 -2.47 9.70 -7.30
N ALA A 30 -1.89 10.88 -7.14
CA ALA A 30 -1.29 11.30 -5.87
C ALA A 30 -2.35 11.41 -4.76
N GLU A 31 -3.50 12.01 -5.07
CA GLU A 31 -4.64 12.08 -4.15
C GLU A 31 -5.16 10.67 -3.78
N ALA A 32 -5.25 9.77 -4.74
CA ALA A 32 -5.62 8.38 -4.51
C ALA A 32 -4.60 7.58 -3.69
N GLY A 33 -3.37 8.11 -3.49
CA GLY A 33 -2.26 7.39 -2.87
C GLY A 33 -1.70 6.27 -3.75
N LEU A 34 -1.79 6.42 -5.08
CA LEU A 34 -1.36 5.45 -6.10
C LEU A 34 -0.15 5.97 -6.91
N ASP A 35 0.62 6.91 -6.36
CA ASP A 35 1.87 7.37 -6.93
C ASP A 35 3.09 6.56 -6.42
N ALA A 36 4.28 6.86 -6.95
CA ALA A 36 5.51 6.17 -6.61
C ALA A 36 5.87 6.27 -5.12
N ASP A 37 5.71 7.46 -4.52
CA ASP A 37 6.08 7.70 -3.12
C ASP A 37 5.16 6.92 -2.16
N HIS A 38 3.86 6.87 -2.46
CA HIS A 38 2.88 6.10 -1.71
C HIS A 38 3.07 4.59 -1.87
N ILE A 39 3.47 4.12 -3.06
CA ILE A 39 3.84 2.70 -3.26
C ILE A 39 5.03 2.34 -2.38
N VAL A 40 6.10 3.15 -2.39
CA VAL A 40 7.29 2.90 -1.57
C VAL A 40 6.94 2.91 -0.09
N ASN A 41 6.16 3.90 0.37
CA ASN A 41 5.70 3.97 1.75
C ASN A 41 4.90 2.72 2.15
N THR A 42 3.96 2.31 1.30
CA THR A 42 3.13 1.11 1.54
C THR A 42 3.98 -0.15 1.66
N VAL A 43 5.01 -0.30 0.81
CA VAL A 43 5.96 -1.43 0.88
C VAL A 43 6.74 -1.41 2.19
N LEU A 44 7.35 -0.27 2.55
CA LEU A 44 8.14 -0.13 3.77
C LEU A 44 7.31 -0.38 5.02
N LYS A 45 6.08 0.15 5.07
CA LYS A 45 5.13 -0.07 6.16
C LYS A 45 4.70 -1.53 6.25
N THR A 46 4.43 -2.17 5.11
CA THR A 46 4.04 -3.59 5.04
C THR A 46 5.16 -4.52 5.52
N LEU A 47 6.41 -4.19 5.19
CA LEU A 47 7.60 -4.91 5.64
C LEU A 47 8.00 -4.57 7.08
N ARG A 48 7.31 -3.62 7.73
CA ARG A 48 7.63 -3.13 9.08
C ARG A 48 9.06 -2.60 9.18
N TRP A 49 9.56 -2.00 8.11
CA TRP A 49 10.93 -1.52 8.03
C TRP A 49 11.18 -0.45 9.10
N ASN A 50 12.25 -0.61 9.88
CA ASN A 50 12.63 0.24 11.01
C ASN A 50 11.58 0.36 12.14
N GLN A 51 10.66 -0.60 12.29
CA GLN A 51 9.82 -0.69 13.49
C GLN A 51 10.61 -1.29 14.66
N THR A 52 11.18 -0.43 15.51
CA THR A 52 11.76 -0.83 16.80
C THR A 52 10.64 -1.09 17.81
N GLY A 53 10.27 -2.35 17.98
CA GLY A 53 9.56 -2.85 19.15
C GLY A 53 8.08 -2.46 19.29
N ALA A 54 7.19 -3.29 18.72
CA ALA A 54 5.86 -3.55 19.29
C ALA A 54 5.37 -4.95 18.87
N VAL A 55 6.17 -5.97 19.17
CA VAL A 55 5.68 -7.36 19.27
C VAL A 55 5.08 -7.52 20.66
N GLY A 56 3.85 -7.07 20.85
CA GLY A 56 3.19 -7.20 22.16
C GLY A 56 2.10 -6.18 22.44
N ALA A 57 1.13 -6.02 21.54
CA ALA A 57 -0.18 -5.52 21.91
C ALA A 57 -1.16 -6.09 20.91
N LEU A 58 -1.80 -7.19 21.28
CA LEU A 58 -3.22 -7.50 21.12
C LEU A 58 -3.40 -8.95 21.59
N ALA A 59 -3.86 -9.04 22.84
CA ALA A 59 -4.70 -10.13 23.33
C ALA A 59 -6.03 -10.13 22.58
#